data_AF-A0A6L3XXS3-F1
#
_entry.id   AF-A0A6L3XXS3-F1
#
_cell.length_a   1.000
_cell.length_b   1.000
_cell.length_c   1.000
_cell.angle_alpha   90.00
_cell.angle_beta   90.00
_cell.angle_gamma   90.00
#
_symmetry.space_group_name_H-M   'P 1'
#
loop_
_entity.id
_entity.type
_entity.pdbx_description
1 polymer ?
#
loop_
_entity_poly.entity_id
_entity_poly.type
_entity_poly.pdbx_seq_one_letter_code
_entity_poly.pdbx_strand_id
1 'polypeptide(L)'
;MSIQNEMPGYKDLNQLLNQQGVGLTPAEMHGLISGILCGGNSDSSWQPLIHDLTNEGLAFGHELAEALRKMHAATSDSLEDDGFLFQLYLPEGDDVSVFDRADALAGWVNHYL
;
A
#
# COMPACT_ATOMS: atom_id res chain seq x y z
N MET A 1 -4.56 19.98 13.52
CA MET A 1 -5.57 18.92 13.76
C MET A 1 -5.23 17.86 12.75
N SER A 2 -4.48 16.81 13.14
CA SER A 2 -4.09 15.77 12.20
C SER A 2 -5.34 15.00 11.83
N ILE A 3 -5.69 14.97 10.54
CA ILE A 3 -6.70 14.05 10.05
C ILE A 3 -6.02 12.69 10.18
N GLN A 4 -6.49 11.83 11.08
CA GLN A 4 -6.04 10.44 11.07
C GLN A 4 -6.46 9.86 9.72
N ASN A 5 -5.49 9.72 8.81
CA ASN A 5 -5.71 9.02 7.56
C ASN A 5 -5.83 7.54 7.91
N GLU A 6 -7.06 7.03 7.83
CA GLU A 6 -7.34 5.63 8.11
C GLU A 6 -6.92 4.77 6.91
N MET A 7 -6.16 3.72 7.19
CA MET A 7 -5.81 2.71 6.18
C MET A 7 -7.10 2.08 5.61
N PRO A 8 -7.16 1.81 4.30
CA PRO A 8 -8.29 1.06 3.74
C PRO A 8 -8.41 -0.32 4.41
N GLY A 9 -9.57 -0.97 4.31
CA GLY A 9 -9.74 -2.36 4.74
C GLY A 9 -8.94 -3.31 3.85
N TYR A 10 -8.21 -4.27 4.45
CA TYR A 10 -7.30 -5.17 3.71
C TYR A 10 -8.05 -5.98 2.65
N LYS A 11 -9.20 -6.55 3.01
CA LYS A 11 -10.05 -7.34 2.10
C LYS A 11 -10.64 -6.48 0.98
N ASP A 12 -11.07 -5.26 1.29
CA ASP A 12 -11.65 -4.33 0.31
C ASP A 12 -10.62 -3.86 -0.71
N LEU A 13 -9.41 -3.49 -0.25
CA LEU A 13 -8.32 -3.13 -1.14
C LEU A 13 -7.89 -4.31 -2.02
N ASN A 14 -7.81 -5.52 -1.45
CA ASN A 14 -7.50 -6.72 -2.22
C ASN A 14 -8.56 -6.96 -3.32
N GLN A 15 -9.84 -6.73 -3.01
CA GLN A 15 -10.90 -6.85 -4.00
C GLN A 15 -10.75 -5.82 -5.12
N LEU A 16 -10.46 -4.56 -4.79
CA LEU A 16 -10.26 -3.49 -5.79
C LEU A 16 -9.07 -3.77 -6.71
N LEU A 17 -7.94 -4.23 -6.16
CA LEU A 17 -6.75 -4.62 -6.92
C LEU A 17 -7.08 -5.74 -7.92
N ASN A 18 -7.74 -6.81 -7.43
CA ASN A 18 -8.14 -7.94 -8.27
C ASN A 18 -9.15 -7.56 -9.36
N GLN A 19 -10.12 -6.68 -9.06
CA GLN A 19 -11.12 -6.22 -10.03
C GLN A 19 -10.51 -5.45 -11.20
N GLN A 20 -9.39 -4.76 -10.97
CA GLN A 20 -8.67 -4.03 -12.02
C GLN A 20 -7.52 -4.84 -12.62
N GLY A 21 -7.34 -6.10 -12.22
CA GLY A 21 -6.29 -6.97 -12.75
C GLY A 21 -4.88 -6.61 -12.28
N VAL A 22 -4.75 -5.86 -11.19
CA VAL A 22 -3.45 -5.51 -10.60
C VAL A 22 -2.85 -6.74 -9.94
N GLY A 23 -1.64 -7.13 -10.34
CA GLY A 23 -0.99 -8.36 -9.89
C GLY A 23 -0.40 -8.33 -8.47
N LEU A 24 -0.62 -7.25 -7.72
CA LEU A 24 -0.08 -7.05 -6.38
C LEU A 24 -1.16 -7.30 -5.32
N THR A 25 -0.74 -7.88 -4.20
CA THR A 25 -1.50 -7.92 -2.96
C THR A 25 -1.49 -6.56 -2.25
N PRO A 26 -2.39 -6.32 -1.28
CA PRO A 26 -2.36 -5.09 -0.50
C PRO A 26 -1.05 -4.89 0.27
N ALA A 27 -0.42 -5.98 0.74
CA ALA A 27 0.89 -5.93 1.38
C ALA A 27 1.97 -5.45 0.40
N GLU A 28 2.04 -6.04 -0.80
CA GLU A 28 3.00 -5.63 -1.83
C GLU A 28 2.80 -4.17 -2.25
N MET A 29 1.55 -3.74 -2.44
CA MET A 29 1.22 -2.35 -2.77
C MET A 29 1.65 -1.37 -1.67
N HIS A 30 1.43 -1.74 -0.39
CA HIS A 30 1.92 -0.95 0.73
C HIS A 30 3.46 -0.90 0.78
N GLY A 31 4.13 -2.02 0.45
CA GLY A 31 5.59 -2.09 0.32
C GLY A 31 6.10 -1.10 -0.73
N LEU A 32 5.49 -1.12 -1.92
CA LEU A 32 5.83 -0.21 -3.01
C LEU A 32 5.66 1.26 -2.62
N ILE A 33 4.52 1.64 -2.05
CA ILE A 33 4.26 3.02 -1.60
C ILE A 33 5.25 3.43 -0.51
N SER A 34 5.53 2.53 0.45
CA SER A 34 6.50 2.78 1.51
C SER A 34 7.91 2.97 0.95
N GLY A 35 8.32 2.17 -0.03
CA GLY A 35 9.62 2.29 -0.71
C GLY A 35 9.75 3.61 -1.47
N ILE A 36 8.69 4.03 -2.18
CA ILE A 36 8.65 5.32 -2.89
C ILE A 36 8.80 6.50 -1.91
N LEU A 37 8.07 6.47 -0.79
CA LEU A 37 8.15 7.50 0.26
C LEU A 37 9.55 7.55 0.90
N CYS A 38 10.06 6.39 1.34
CA CYS A 38 11.40 6.28 1.93
C CYS A 38 12.53 6.60 0.93
N GLY A 39 12.27 6.46 -0.37
CA GLY A 39 13.14 6.88 -1.46
C GLY A 39 13.21 8.41 -1.66
N GLY A 40 12.43 9.19 -0.90
CA GLY A 40 12.42 10.64 -0.92
C GLY A 40 11.38 11.27 -1.85
N ASN A 41 10.39 10.50 -2.31
CA ASN A 41 9.27 11.07 -3.05
C ASN A 41 8.37 11.89 -2.10
N SER A 42 8.14 13.16 -2.42
CA SER A 42 7.34 14.08 -1.62
C SER A 42 6.27 14.82 -2.42
N ASP A 43 5.99 14.39 -3.66
CA ASP A 43 5.03 15.04 -4.55
C ASP A 43 4.10 14.01 -5.22
N SER A 44 3.21 14.45 -6.11
CA SER A 44 2.22 13.55 -6.74
C SER A 44 2.80 12.61 -7.80
N SER A 45 4.13 12.59 -8.04
CA SER A 45 4.77 11.71 -9.02
C SER A 45 4.73 10.23 -8.65
N TRP A 46 4.41 9.89 -7.39
CA TRP A 46 4.18 8.50 -6.99
C TRP A 46 3.02 7.85 -7.77
N GLN A 47 1.98 8.61 -8.17
CA GLN A 47 0.81 8.07 -8.88
C GLN A 47 1.16 7.51 -10.27
N PRO A 48 1.77 8.28 -11.19
CA PRO A 48 2.22 7.72 -12.46
C PRO A 48 3.25 6.59 -12.27
N LEU A 49 4.13 6.70 -11.26
CA LEU A 49 5.12 5.66 -10.97
C LEU A 49 4.47 4.32 -10.61
N ILE A 50 3.46 4.30 -9.73
CA ILE A 50 2.77 3.05 -9.40
C ILE A 50 1.97 2.51 -10.59
N HIS A 51 1.42 3.36 -11.47
CA HIS A 51 0.77 2.89 -12.68
C HIS A 51 1.75 2.17 -13.60
N ASP A 52 2.94 2.76 -13.81
CA ASP A 52 3.99 2.17 -14.65
C ASP A 52 4.46 0.82 -14.10
N LEU A 53 4.60 0.71 -12.78
CA LEU A 53 5.12 -0.49 -12.11
C LEU A 53 4.09 -1.62 -11.96
N THR A 54 2.80 -1.29 -11.91
CA THR A 54 1.77 -2.28 -11.48
C THR A 54 0.58 -2.41 -12.43
N ASN A 55 0.46 -1.52 -13.43
CA ASN A 55 -0.70 -1.46 -14.32
C ASN A 55 -0.36 -1.02 -15.75
N GLU A 56 0.85 -1.34 -16.23
CA GLU A 56 1.30 -1.03 -17.60
C GLU A 56 1.17 0.46 -17.98
N GLY A 57 1.31 1.36 -16.99
CA GLY A 57 1.18 2.81 -17.15
C GLY A 57 -0.27 3.31 -17.26
N LEU A 58 -1.26 2.44 -17.16
CA LEU A 58 -2.67 2.81 -17.16
C LEU A 58 -3.11 3.32 -15.79
N ALA A 59 -3.91 4.40 -15.79
CA ALA A 59 -4.46 4.93 -14.56
C ALA A 59 -5.49 3.97 -13.94
N PHE A 60 -5.52 3.92 -12.61
CA PHE A 60 -6.54 3.15 -11.90
C PHE A 60 -7.93 3.77 -11.98
N GLY A 61 -8.95 2.92 -11.89
CA GLY A 61 -10.33 3.34 -11.66
C GLY A 61 -10.46 4.11 -10.35
N HIS A 62 -11.45 5.01 -10.30
CA HIS A 62 -11.62 6.02 -9.24
C HIS A 62 -11.56 5.44 -7.81
N GLU A 63 -12.25 4.33 -7.55
CA GLU A 63 -12.31 3.71 -6.22
C GLU A 63 -10.95 3.20 -5.74
N LEU A 64 -10.20 2.52 -6.62
CA LEU A 64 -8.84 2.06 -6.30
C LEU A 64 -7.90 3.25 -6.12
N ALA A 65 -7.98 4.25 -6.99
CA ALA A 65 -7.17 5.46 -6.86
C ALA A 65 -7.44 6.21 -5.53
N GLU A 66 -8.69 6.23 -5.04
CA GLU A 66 -8.99 6.77 -3.71
C GLU A 66 -8.43 5.92 -2.58
N ALA A 67 -8.57 4.59 -2.65
CA ALA A 67 -8.01 3.69 -1.64
C ALA A 67 -6.48 3.81 -1.53
N LEU A 68 -5.77 3.89 -2.66
CA LEU A 68 -4.32 4.06 -2.70
C LEU A 68 -3.89 5.44 -2.22
N ARG A 69 -4.67 6.50 -2.47
CA ARG A 69 -4.40 7.84 -1.90
C ARG A 69 -4.53 7.84 -0.39
N LYS A 70 -5.52 7.14 0.18
CA LYS A 70 -5.66 6.98 1.63
C LYS A 70 -4.48 6.22 2.22
N MET A 71 -4.10 5.10 1.60
CA MET A 71 -2.92 4.32 1.99
C MET A 71 -1.66 5.20 1.98
N HIS A 72 -1.37 5.88 0.87
CA HIS A 72 -0.21 6.78 0.77
C HIS A 72 -0.19 7.84 1.87
N ALA A 73 -1.31 8.52 2.11
CA ALA A 73 -1.40 9.56 3.13
C ALA A 73 -1.18 9.00 4.55
N ALA A 74 -1.83 7.88 4.88
CA ALA A 74 -1.65 7.20 6.16
C ALA A 74 -0.21 6.70 6.38
N THR A 75 0.41 6.12 5.34
CA THR A 75 1.79 5.66 5.38
C THR A 75 2.74 6.84 5.59
N SER A 76 2.59 7.93 4.85
CA SER A 76 3.39 9.16 4.99
C SER A 76 3.29 9.72 6.41
N ASP A 77 2.07 9.90 6.92
CA ASP A 77 1.84 10.42 8.28
C ASP A 77 2.51 9.53 9.34
N SER A 78 2.42 8.20 9.19
CA SER A 78 3.00 7.25 10.15
C SER A 78 4.54 7.18 10.12
N LEU A 79 5.15 7.49 8.98
CA LEU A 79 6.61 7.54 8.81
C LEU A 79 7.21 8.83 9.37
N GLU A 80 6.46 9.94 9.32
CA GLU A 80 6.86 11.24 9.86
C GLU A 80 6.59 11.38 11.37
N ASP A 81 5.78 10.48 11.95
CA ASP A 81 5.42 10.52 13.36
C ASP A 81 6.57 10.09 14.30
N ASP A 82 6.89 10.94 15.27
CA ASP A 82 7.94 10.71 16.29
C ASP A 82 7.67 9.49 17.20
N GLY A 83 6.43 8.99 17.22
CA GLY A 83 6.00 7.85 18.01
C GLY A 83 6.30 6.49 17.40
N PHE A 84 6.94 6.42 16.22
CA PHE A 84 7.23 5.18 15.49
C PHE A 84 5.96 4.37 15.19
N LEU A 85 4.91 5.05 14.70
CA LEU A 85 3.59 4.46 14.46
C LEU A 85 3.50 3.65 13.15
N PHE A 86 4.50 3.72 12.28
CA PHE A 86 4.56 2.92 11.06
C PHE A 86 4.43 1.41 11.36
N GLN A 87 3.50 0.75 10.68
CA GLN A 87 3.27 -0.69 10.77
C GLN A 87 3.18 -1.27 9.35
N LEU A 88 3.64 -2.51 9.20
CA LEU A 88 3.50 -3.23 7.93
C LEU A 88 2.05 -3.62 7.71
N TYR A 89 1.55 -3.35 6.51
CA TYR A 89 0.18 -3.70 6.13
C TYR A 89 0.10 -5.15 5.68
N LEU A 90 0.05 -6.06 6.66
CA LEU A 90 0.03 -7.51 6.46
C LEU A 90 -1.39 -8.06 6.69
N PRO A 91 -1.71 -9.26 6.16
CA PRO A 91 -3.00 -9.89 6.43
C PRO A 91 -3.13 -10.27 7.91
N GLU A 92 -4.28 -9.92 8.50
CA GLU A 92 -4.64 -10.20 9.89
C GLU A 92 -5.94 -11.00 10.00
N GLY A 93 -6.16 -11.65 11.14
CA GLY A 93 -7.34 -12.49 11.41
C GLY A 93 -6.98 -13.90 11.88
N ASP A 94 -7.93 -14.55 12.55
CA ASP A 94 -7.79 -15.92 13.05
C ASP A 94 -7.67 -16.96 11.91
N ASP A 95 -8.13 -16.59 10.71
CA ASP A 95 -8.06 -17.39 9.48
C ASP A 95 -6.71 -17.28 8.74
N VAL A 96 -5.83 -16.36 9.14
CA VAL A 96 -4.54 -16.13 8.50
C VAL A 96 -3.43 -16.93 9.21
N SER A 97 -2.82 -17.86 8.49
CA SER A 97 -1.74 -18.68 9.05
C SER A 97 -0.42 -17.89 9.16
N VAL A 98 0.54 -18.45 9.90
CA VAL A 98 1.90 -17.88 9.97
C VAL A 98 2.61 -17.92 8.61
N PHE A 99 2.31 -18.90 7.77
CA PHE A 99 2.90 -19.03 6.44
C PHE A 99 2.36 -17.95 5.51
N ASP A 100 1.04 -17.67 5.55
CA ASP A 100 0.44 -16.59 4.77
C ASP A 100 1.03 -15.22 5.14
N ARG A 101 1.25 -14.98 6.44
CA ARG A 101 1.94 -13.75 6.90
C ARG A 101 3.39 -13.68 6.46
N ALA A 102 4.10 -14.82 6.44
CA ALA A 102 5.49 -14.86 5.98
C ALA A 102 5.58 -14.58 4.47
N ASP A 103 4.69 -15.15 3.68
CA ASP A 103 4.61 -14.89 2.23
C ASP A 103 4.26 -13.43 1.96
N ALA A 104 3.28 -12.87 2.69
CA ALA A 104 2.92 -11.45 2.59
C ALA A 104 4.08 -10.52 2.99
N LEU A 105 4.84 -10.87 4.04
CA LEU A 105 6.03 -10.12 4.43
C LEU A 105 7.11 -10.17 3.35
N ALA A 106 7.35 -11.34 2.75
CA ALA A 106 8.31 -11.48 1.66
C ALA A 106 7.91 -10.62 0.44
N GLY A 107 6.62 -10.65 0.07
CA GLY A 107 6.06 -9.78 -0.97
C GLY A 107 6.21 -8.29 -0.65
N TRP A 108 5.90 -7.90 0.61
CA TRP A 108 6.07 -6.54 1.09
C TRP A 108 7.52 -6.06 0.94
N VAL A 109 8.49 -6.87 1.40
CA VAL A 109 9.92 -6.54 1.32
C VAL A 109 10.38 -6.44 -0.14
N ASN A 110 9.92 -7.34 -1.01
CA ASN A 110 10.30 -7.33 -2.43
C ASN A 110 9.87 -6.03 -3.14
N HIS A 111 8.73 -5.45 -2.77
CA HIS A 111 8.22 -4.22 -3.37
C HIS A 111 8.71 -2.95 -2.66
N TYR A 112 9.20 -3.07 -1.43
CA TYR A 112 9.83 -1.96 -0.71
C TYR A 112 11.22 -1.59 -1.27
N LEU A 113 11.97 -2.57 -1.77
CA LEU A 113 13.34 -2.43 -2.27
C LEU A 113 13.39 -1.99 -3.74
#